data_AF-A0A7C1WM27-F1
#
_entry.id   AF-A0A7C1WM27-F1
#
_cell.length_a   1.000
_cell.length_b   1.000
_cell.length_c   1.000
_cell.angle_alpha   90.00
_cell.angle_beta   90.00
_cell.angle_gamma   90.00
#
_symmetry.space_group_name_H-M   'P 1'
#
loop_
_entity.id
_entity.type
_entity.pdbx_description
1 polymer ?
#
loop_
_entity_poly.entity_id
_entity_poly.type
_entity_poly.pdbx_seq_one_letter_code
_entity_poly.pdbx_strand_id
1 'polypeptide(L)'
;MHLALLFFCIIAGARLGDTVNHTLRIASEKLKINSYQGFDRVTLDGGFFIPEPGRPLLPVISATLAIPADARLHRVEATPQATEQIEGKFIVLPGQFPVPVSKSQLPELCPPDTAIYLSDQPWPAQSLINYSVHHTGGFQLVNLLLCPFTYFPLSGCLLLHTEISITVTFESGANPVTPITVSQRNQHLQSLKPLVVNPDDLTTFAPPVSGNDQLSIDYLIITSSELKESFQPYLEYRCQRGMRTEIRTTGWIEANYPGRDLQEKIRNHIIDYYHNRGVVYVLLAGDNRQIPSRQISVTVGNEQGLIPTDLYYGDLDFSWDSNHNNLFGEMDDSVDLYADVFVGRVSVETPEQVRNFISKVLAFENTPAADYIQRSLLPSGWLWRSLNYHGKFVNDSIAELTPAGWTDRELENPPGAGVVADSFNNGFLIFDPAGHGNETGVYDENGTPIYTTTYAGYQTNHNRYSIITSLACNPGNFEAEDCLAEVALNCR
;
A
#
# COMPACT_ATOMS: atom_id res chain seq x y z
N MET A 1 5.49 -53.79 -53.47
CA MET A 1 6.16 -54.03 -52.19
C MET A 1 6.93 -52.76 -51.85
N HIS A 2 6.42 -52.00 -50.86
CA HIS A 2 7.08 -51.02 -49.98
C HIS A 2 7.93 -49.88 -50.60
N LEU A 3 7.86 -48.61 -50.20
CA LEU A 3 7.24 -47.94 -49.05
C LEU A 3 7.13 -46.44 -49.42
N ALA A 4 5.96 -45.82 -49.33
CA ALA A 4 5.82 -44.38 -49.46
C ALA A 4 6.16 -43.74 -48.10
N LEU A 5 7.25 -42.98 -48.03
CA LEU A 5 7.56 -42.15 -46.86
C LEU A 5 6.59 -40.95 -46.86
N LEU A 6 5.58 -41.03 -46.00
CA LEU A 6 4.82 -39.87 -45.55
C LEU A 6 5.71 -39.04 -44.62
N PHE A 7 6.14 -37.87 -45.10
CA PHE A 7 6.70 -36.83 -44.24
C PHE A 7 5.56 -36.26 -43.39
N PHE A 8 5.46 -36.68 -42.13
CA PHE A 8 4.68 -35.97 -41.13
C PHE A 8 5.48 -34.72 -40.73
N CYS A 9 5.12 -33.56 -41.28
CA CYS A 9 5.42 -32.29 -40.64
C CYS A 9 4.64 -32.25 -39.33
N ILE A 10 5.31 -32.56 -38.22
CA ILE A 10 4.83 -32.23 -36.88
C ILE A 10 4.92 -30.71 -36.79
N ILE A 11 3.83 -30.03 -37.09
CA ILE A 11 3.63 -28.65 -36.63
C ILE A 11 3.62 -28.77 -35.11
N ALA A 12 4.69 -28.32 -34.46
CA ALA A 12 4.69 -28.10 -33.03
C ALA A 12 3.56 -27.11 -32.74
N GLY A 13 2.41 -27.62 -32.30
CA GLY A 13 1.33 -26.77 -31.80
C GLY A 13 1.93 -25.94 -30.69
N ALA A 14 1.83 -24.61 -30.81
CA ALA A 14 2.05 -23.72 -29.69
C ALA A 14 1.22 -24.28 -28.52
N ARG A 15 1.87 -24.63 -27.40
CA ARG A 15 1.13 -24.90 -26.18
C ARG A 15 0.30 -23.65 -25.93
N LEU A 16 -1.03 -23.76 -25.97
CA LEU A 16 -1.88 -22.72 -25.43
C LEU A 16 -1.44 -22.55 -23.98
N GLY A 17 -1.05 -21.33 -23.61
CA GLY A 17 -0.64 -21.03 -22.24
C GLY A 17 -1.77 -21.37 -21.26
N ASP A 18 -1.38 -21.65 -20.02
CA ASP A 18 -2.32 -21.77 -18.92
C ASP A 18 -3.06 -20.43 -18.74
N THR A 19 -4.28 -20.47 -18.19
CA THR A 19 -5.09 -19.27 -18.02
C THR A 19 -5.69 -19.16 -16.63
N VAL A 20 -5.75 -17.93 -16.12
CA VAL A 20 -6.59 -17.53 -15.00
C VAL A 20 -7.71 -16.65 -15.53
N ASN A 21 -8.95 -16.96 -15.17
CA ASN A 21 -10.12 -16.20 -15.55
C ASN A 21 -10.82 -15.62 -14.31
N HIS A 22 -11.17 -14.35 -14.37
CA HIS A 22 -11.95 -13.70 -13.32
C HIS A 22 -13.04 -12.83 -13.94
N THR A 23 -14.27 -12.91 -13.41
CA THR A 23 -15.36 -12.02 -13.84
C THR A 23 -15.59 -10.97 -12.79
N LEU A 24 -15.27 -9.73 -13.14
CA LEU A 24 -15.62 -8.58 -12.34
C LEU A 24 -17.08 -8.20 -12.60
N ARG A 25 -17.83 -7.95 -11.52
CA ARG A 25 -19.22 -7.47 -11.59
C ARG A 25 -19.33 -6.06 -11.03
N ILE A 26 -19.95 -5.18 -11.78
CA ILE A 26 -20.17 -3.78 -11.41
C ILE A 26 -21.67 -3.54 -11.31
N ALA A 27 -22.09 -3.05 -10.16
CA ALA A 27 -23.49 -2.80 -9.86
C ALA A 27 -23.86 -1.39 -10.31
N SER A 28 -24.91 -1.26 -11.15
CA SER A 28 -25.30 0.00 -11.78
C SER A 28 -25.70 1.09 -10.78
N GLU A 29 -26.15 0.71 -9.58
CA GLU A 29 -26.46 1.64 -8.48
C GLU A 29 -25.24 2.41 -7.94
N LYS A 30 -24.02 1.94 -8.23
CA LYS A 30 -22.77 2.62 -7.88
C LYS A 30 -22.44 3.79 -8.81
N LEU A 31 -23.11 3.87 -9.96
CA LEU A 31 -22.91 4.95 -10.94
C LEU A 31 -23.61 6.22 -10.49
N LYS A 32 -22.89 7.34 -10.51
CA LYS A 32 -23.43 8.68 -10.28
C LYS A 32 -22.97 9.61 -11.40
N ILE A 33 -23.92 10.31 -12.03
CA ILE A 33 -23.65 11.30 -13.08
C ILE A 33 -24.23 12.64 -12.64
N ASN A 34 -23.37 13.66 -12.54
CA ASN A 34 -23.77 14.99 -12.13
C ASN A 34 -23.25 16.03 -13.14
N SER A 35 -24.03 17.09 -13.38
CA SER A 35 -23.57 18.20 -14.21
C SER A 35 -22.47 19.00 -13.50
N TYR A 36 -21.42 19.36 -14.24
CA TYR A 36 -20.31 20.17 -13.77
C TYR A 36 -19.84 21.11 -14.88
N GLN A 37 -20.07 22.41 -14.72
CA GLN A 37 -19.62 23.46 -15.65
C GLN A 37 -19.97 23.20 -17.13
N GLY A 38 -21.17 22.65 -17.41
CA GLY A 38 -21.63 22.36 -18.77
C GLY A 38 -21.23 20.98 -19.31
N PHE A 39 -20.53 20.17 -18.53
CA PHE A 39 -20.19 18.78 -18.82
C PHE A 39 -20.88 17.82 -17.85
N ASP A 40 -20.86 16.53 -18.19
CA ASP A 40 -21.32 15.43 -17.35
C ASP A 40 -20.13 14.78 -16.66
N ARG A 41 -20.10 14.82 -15.32
CA ARG A 41 -19.10 14.15 -14.51
C ARG A 41 -19.60 12.76 -14.12
N VAL A 42 -19.00 11.74 -14.73
CA VAL A 42 -19.29 10.32 -14.47
C VAL A 42 -18.43 9.84 -13.31
N THR A 43 -19.05 9.31 -12.26
CA THR A 43 -18.37 8.74 -11.08
C THR A 43 -18.91 7.35 -10.78
N LEU A 44 -18.07 6.49 -10.22
CA LEU A 44 -18.41 5.12 -9.84
C LEU A 44 -17.89 4.86 -8.42
N ASP A 45 -18.74 4.37 -7.52
CA ASP A 45 -18.30 4.03 -6.16
C ASP A 45 -17.25 2.90 -6.19
N GLY A 46 -16.10 3.13 -5.56
CA GLY A 46 -14.91 2.26 -5.66
C GLY A 46 -14.03 2.51 -6.90
N GLY A 47 -14.43 3.44 -7.78
CA GLY A 47 -13.61 3.92 -8.88
C GLY A 47 -12.84 5.19 -8.55
N PHE A 48 -11.79 5.43 -9.32
CA PHE A 48 -10.93 6.62 -9.23
C PHE A 48 -10.61 7.14 -10.64
N PHE A 49 -9.93 8.28 -10.74
CA PHE A 49 -9.60 8.88 -12.03
C PHE A 49 -8.09 8.90 -12.25
N ILE A 50 -7.67 8.58 -13.48
CA ILE A 50 -6.34 8.89 -14.00
C ILE A 50 -6.54 9.85 -15.16
N PRO A 51 -6.48 11.17 -14.92
CA PRO A 51 -6.84 12.15 -15.92
C PRO A 51 -5.81 12.23 -17.03
N GLU A 52 -6.27 12.11 -18.28
CA GLU A 52 -5.51 12.52 -19.46
C GLU A 52 -6.08 13.86 -19.95
N PRO A 53 -5.36 15.00 -19.79
CA PRO A 53 -5.89 16.32 -20.10
C PRO A 53 -6.54 16.40 -21.50
N GLY A 54 -7.78 16.89 -21.54
CA GLY A 54 -8.57 17.07 -22.75
C GLY A 54 -9.33 15.83 -23.23
N ARG A 55 -9.00 14.61 -22.78
CA ARG A 55 -9.70 13.38 -23.17
C ARG A 55 -10.90 13.10 -22.25
N PRO A 56 -11.95 12.37 -22.66
CA PRO A 56 -13.09 12.12 -21.76
C PRO A 56 -12.68 11.45 -20.45
N LEU A 57 -13.04 12.07 -19.33
CA LEU A 57 -12.73 11.62 -17.97
C LEU A 57 -13.76 10.58 -17.52
N LEU A 58 -13.38 9.32 -17.57
CA LEU A 58 -14.17 8.20 -17.07
C LEU A 58 -13.47 7.57 -15.87
N PRO A 59 -14.22 7.14 -14.85
CA PRO A 59 -13.62 6.47 -13.71
C PRO A 59 -13.09 5.10 -14.12
N VAL A 60 -11.99 4.72 -13.51
CA VAL A 60 -11.33 3.42 -13.63
C VAL A 60 -11.37 2.72 -12.27
N ILE A 61 -11.19 1.41 -12.30
CA ILE A 61 -11.14 0.53 -11.13
C ILE A 61 -9.89 -0.35 -11.26
N SER A 62 -9.40 -0.85 -10.13
CA SER A 62 -8.28 -1.77 -10.10
C SER A 62 -8.70 -3.20 -9.72
N ALA A 63 -7.95 -4.17 -10.20
CA ALA A 63 -8.03 -5.56 -9.75
C ALA A 63 -6.63 -6.18 -9.75
N THR A 64 -6.33 -6.98 -8.73
CA THR A 64 -5.05 -7.70 -8.63
C THR A 64 -5.31 -9.19 -8.66
N LEU A 65 -4.63 -9.92 -9.55
CA LEU A 65 -4.70 -11.38 -9.61
C LEU A 65 -3.36 -12.00 -9.23
N ALA A 66 -3.38 -13.10 -8.50
CA ALA A 66 -2.22 -13.98 -8.38
C ALA A 66 -2.12 -14.90 -9.60
N ILE A 67 -0.90 -15.14 -10.07
CA ILE A 67 -0.54 -16.17 -11.06
C ILE A 67 0.59 -17.05 -10.47
N PRO A 68 0.87 -18.25 -11.02
CA PRO A 68 1.95 -19.09 -10.50
C PRO A 68 3.26 -18.31 -10.39
N ALA A 69 3.99 -18.48 -9.28
CA ALA A 69 5.25 -17.79 -9.03
C ALA A 69 6.32 -17.99 -10.13
N ASP A 70 6.24 -19.10 -10.87
CA ASP A 70 7.17 -19.46 -11.96
C ASP A 70 6.66 -19.07 -13.35
N ALA A 71 5.54 -18.34 -13.42
CA ALA A 71 4.88 -18.05 -14.66
C ALA A 71 5.61 -16.97 -15.47
N ARG A 72 5.58 -17.12 -16.79
CA ARG A 72 5.86 -16.04 -17.74
C ARG A 72 4.55 -15.56 -18.34
N LEU A 73 4.21 -14.30 -18.05
CA LEU A 73 3.01 -13.67 -18.60
C LEU A 73 3.11 -13.56 -20.13
N HIS A 74 2.04 -13.93 -20.84
CA HIS A 74 1.93 -13.80 -22.29
C HIS A 74 0.94 -12.73 -22.70
N ARG A 75 -0.24 -12.72 -22.07
CA ARG A 75 -1.34 -11.85 -22.49
C ARG A 75 -2.29 -11.58 -21.34
N VAL A 76 -2.81 -10.36 -21.30
CA VAL A 76 -3.91 -9.95 -20.44
C VAL A 76 -5.00 -9.37 -21.32
N GLU A 77 -6.23 -9.81 -21.12
CA GLU A 77 -7.41 -9.32 -21.81
C GLU A 77 -8.51 -8.99 -20.79
N ALA A 78 -9.27 -7.93 -21.05
CA ALA A 78 -10.50 -7.63 -20.34
C ALA A 78 -11.60 -7.35 -21.36
N THR A 79 -12.64 -8.18 -21.37
CA THR A 79 -13.71 -8.14 -22.36
C THR A 79 -15.06 -7.94 -21.67
N PRO A 80 -15.83 -6.89 -22.03
CA PRO A 80 -17.20 -6.75 -21.56
C PRO A 80 -18.04 -7.96 -21.95
N GLN A 81 -18.76 -8.52 -20.98
CA GLN A 81 -19.67 -9.66 -21.17
C GLN A 81 -21.14 -9.23 -21.06
N ALA A 82 -21.41 -8.24 -20.21
CA ALA A 82 -22.72 -7.60 -20.08
C ALA A 82 -22.55 -6.08 -20.12
N THR A 83 -23.47 -5.38 -20.76
CA THR A 83 -23.39 -3.93 -20.95
C THR A 83 -24.77 -3.32 -20.94
N GLU A 84 -24.91 -2.21 -20.21
CA GLU A 84 -26.11 -1.40 -20.12
C GLU A 84 -25.83 -0.05 -20.77
N GLN A 85 -26.71 0.38 -21.67
CA GLN A 85 -26.69 1.74 -22.16
C GLN A 85 -27.33 2.66 -21.13
N ILE A 86 -26.63 3.71 -20.74
CA ILE A 86 -27.17 4.73 -19.84
C ILE A 86 -28.11 5.62 -20.64
N GLU A 87 -29.33 5.81 -20.13
CA GLU A 87 -30.33 6.66 -20.78
C GLU A 87 -29.89 8.13 -20.77
N GLY A 88 -29.79 8.74 -21.94
CA GLY A 88 -29.43 10.14 -22.10
C GLY A 88 -28.49 10.41 -23.27
N LYS A 89 -28.05 11.65 -23.37
CA LYS A 89 -26.93 12.09 -24.23
C LYS A 89 -25.97 12.88 -23.35
N PHE A 90 -24.73 12.44 -23.31
CA PHE A 90 -23.74 12.97 -22.38
C PHE A 90 -22.62 13.70 -23.11
N ILE A 91 -22.15 14.79 -22.51
CA ILE A 91 -20.89 15.45 -22.85
C ILE A 91 -19.95 15.23 -21.68
N VAL A 92 -19.24 14.09 -21.69
CA VAL A 92 -18.38 13.69 -20.57
C VAL A 92 -17.31 14.76 -20.32
N LEU A 93 -17.07 15.11 -19.04
CA LEU A 93 -16.07 16.08 -18.63
C LEU A 93 -14.69 15.70 -19.21
N PRO A 94 -13.95 16.60 -19.89
CA PRO A 94 -12.57 16.32 -20.28
C PRO A 94 -11.67 16.18 -19.05
N GLY A 95 -10.63 15.37 -19.15
CA GLY A 95 -9.59 15.24 -18.15
C GLY A 95 -8.94 16.60 -17.92
N GLN A 96 -8.65 16.89 -16.66
CA GLN A 96 -8.08 18.15 -16.23
C GLN A 96 -6.61 17.95 -15.85
N PHE A 97 -5.80 19.01 -15.92
CA PHE A 97 -4.44 18.95 -15.39
C PHE A 97 -4.51 18.72 -13.86
N PRO A 98 -3.71 17.80 -13.31
CA PRO A 98 -3.67 17.58 -11.87
C PRO A 98 -3.20 18.86 -11.18
N VAL A 99 -3.84 19.19 -10.06
CA VAL A 99 -3.46 20.32 -9.20
C VAL A 99 -3.48 19.87 -7.74
N PRO A 100 -2.61 20.44 -6.88
CA PRO A 100 -2.71 20.20 -5.44
C PRO A 100 -4.10 20.58 -4.93
N VAL A 101 -4.66 19.75 -4.04
CA VAL A 101 -5.97 20.01 -3.42
C VAL A 101 -5.98 21.35 -2.66
N SER A 102 -4.84 21.77 -2.13
CA SER A 102 -4.62 23.04 -1.43
C SER A 102 -4.70 24.28 -2.34
N LYS A 103 -4.76 24.12 -3.66
CA LYS A 103 -4.74 25.24 -4.61
C LYS A 103 -6.06 26.01 -4.58
N SER A 104 -6.03 27.23 -4.02
CA SER A 104 -7.21 28.08 -3.82
C SER A 104 -7.87 28.57 -5.11
N GLN A 105 -7.11 28.69 -6.19
CA GLN A 105 -7.61 29.05 -7.51
C GLN A 105 -7.33 27.93 -8.50
N LEU A 106 -8.38 27.22 -8.90
CA LEU A 106 -8.30 26.20 -9.93
C LEU A 106 -8.00 26.86 -11.30
N PRO A 107 -7.20 26.20 -12.15
CA PRO A 107 -7.01 26.64 -13.53
C PRO A 107 -8.34 26.59 -14.29
N GLU A 108 -8.40 27.30 -15.43
CA GLU A 108 -9.49 27.12 -16.38
C GLU A 108 -9.59 25.65 -16.81
N LEU A 109 -10.81 25.22 -17.15
CA LEU A 109 -11.01 23.86 -17.63
C LEU A 109 -10.18 23.60 -18.87
N CYS A 110 -9.45 22.50 -18.86
CA CYS A 110 -8.81 21.95 -20.03
C CYS A 110 -9.89 21.70 -21.10
N PRO A 111 -9.75 22.30 -22.30
CA PRO A 111 -10.76 22.15 -23.33
C PRO A 111 -10.81 20.70 -23.85
N PRO A 112 -11.97 20.23 -24.33
CA PRO A 112 -12.10 18.92 -24.95
C PRO A 112 -11.16 18.76 -26.16
N ASP A 113 -10.48 17.63 -26.26
CA ASP A 113 -9.72 17.27 -27.46
C ASP A 113 -10.72 17.05 -28.61
N THR A 114 -10.76 18.02 -29.53
CA THR A 114 -11.69 18.00 -30.67
C THR A 114 -11.56 16.77 -31.55
N ALA A 115 -10.37 16.13 -31.62
CA ALA A 115 -10.20 14.90 -32.40
C ALA A 115 -10.93 13.70 -31.78
N ILE A 116 -11.13 13.71 -30.45
CA ILE A 116 -11.88 12.68 -29.74
C ILE A 116 -13.36 13.07 -29.65
N TYR A 117 -13.67 14.30 -29.23
CA TYR A 117 -15.04 14.73 -28.95
C TYR A 117 -15.92 14.87 -30.19
N LEU A 118 -15.33 15.02 -31.37
CA LEU A 118 -16.05 15.04 -32.66
C LEU A 118 -16.00 13.70 -33.39
N SER A 119 -15.53 12.64 -32.73
CA SER A 119 -15.39 11.29 -33.28
C SER A 119 -16.49 10.35 -32.75
N ASP A 120 -16.91 9.41 -33.59
CA ASP A 120 -17.81 8.30 -33.21
C ASP A 120 -17.02 7.03 -32.83
N GLN A 121 -15.71 7.17 -32.60
CA GLN A 121 -14.91 6.07 -32.08
C GLN A 121 -15.15 5.89 -30.57
N PRO A 122 -15.13 4.65 -30.06
CA PRO A 122 -15.29 4.37 -28.64
C PRO A 122 -14.11 4.93 -27.83
N TRP A 123 -14.42 5.51 -26.67
CA TRP A 123 -13.46 5.96 -25.68
C TRP A 123 -13.78 5.39 -24.28
N PRO A 124 -12.81 4.76 -23.60
CA PRO A 124 -11.58 4.22 -24.18
C PRO A 124 -11.91 3.16 -25.25
N ALA A 125 -10.93 2.82 -26.09
CA ALA A 125 -11.13 1.82 -27.15
C ALA A 125 -11.34 0.38 -26.60
N GLN A 126 -10.92 0.14 -25.35
CA GLN A 126 -10.99 -1.14 -24.66
C GLN A 126 -11.14 -0.91 -23.15
N SER A 127 -11.72 -1.88 -22.43
CA SER A 127 -11.86 -1.80 -20.98
C SER A 127 -10.53 -1.96 -20.23
N LEU A 128 -9.56 -2.71 -20.78
CA LEU A 128 -8.22 -2.81 -20.19
C LEU A 128 -7.40 -1.55 -20.52
N ILE A 129 -7.20 -0.66 -19.55
CA ILE A 129 -6.42 0.57 -19.73
C ILE A 129 -4.93 0.26 -19.63
N ASN A 130 -4.53 -0.46 -18.59
CA ASN A 130 -3.14 -0.85 -18.36
C ASN A 130 -3.06 -2.11 -17.49
N TYR A 131 -1.91 -2.77 -17.51
CA TYR A 131 -1.56 -3.79 -16.53
C TYR A 131 -0.06 -3.78 -16.22
N SER A 132 0.30 -4.31 -15.06
CA SER A 132 1.68 -4.47 -14.63
C SER A 132 1.86 -5.78 -13.85
N VAL A 133 3.09 -6.30 -13.83
CA VAL A 133 3.47 -7.52 -13.10
C VAL A 133 4.37 -7.12 -11.95
N HIS A 134 4.07 -7.66 -10.78
CA HIS A 134 4.72 -7.34 -9.51
C HIS A 134 5.07 -8.62 -8.76
N HIS A 135 6.06 -8.54 -7.87
CA HIS A 135 6.50 -9.65 -7.04
C HIS A 135 6.46 -9.27 -5.55
N THR A 136 6.17 -10.25 -4.71
CA THR A 136 6.12 -10.04 -3.25
C THR A 136 6.26 -11.35 -2.52
N GLY A 137 7.33 -11.50 -1.73
CA GLY A 137 7.55 -12.68 -0.92
C GLY A 137 7.61 -13.96 -1.75
N GLY A 138 8.07 -13.87 -3.00
CA GLY A 138 8.12 -14.96 -3.98
C GLY A 138 6.79 -15.26 -4.67
N PHE A 139 5.72 -14.50 -4.42
CA PHE A 139 4.47 -14.55 -5.21
C PHE A 139 4.56 -13.61 -6.41
N GLN A 140 3.79 -13.91 -7.45
CA GLN A 140 3.66 -13.06 -8.62
C GLN A 140 2.23 -12.56 -8.77
N LEU A 141 2.09 -11.24 -8.98
CA LEU A 141 0.81 -10.54 -9.07
C LEU A 141 0.68 -9.83 -10.42
N VAL A 142 -0.55 -9.79 -10.94
CA VAL A 142 -0.92 -8.99 -12.11
C VAL A 142 -1.90 -7.92 -11.66
N ASN A 143 -1.45 -6.67 -11.65
CA ASN A 143 -2.28 -5.51 -11.38
C ASN A 143 -2.93 -5.03 -12.68
N LEU A 144 -4.23 -4.76 -12.62
CA LEU A 144 -5.05 -4.35 -13.75
C LEU A 144 -5.67 -3.01 -13.46
N LEU A 145 -5.67 -2.14 -14.47
CA LEU A 145 -6.45 -0.92 -14.50
C LEU A 145 -7.55 -1.05 -15.56
N LEU A 146 -8.80 -1.00 -15.12
CA LEU A 146 -9.97 -1.27 -15.95
C LEU A 146 -10.87 -0.05 -16.02
N CYS A 147 -11.37 0.29 -17.20
CA CYS A 147 -12.47 1.24 -17.37
C CYS A 147 -13.76 0.46 -17.65
N PRO A 148 -14.76 0.51 -16.76
CA PRO A 148 -16.03 -0.17 -16.94
C PRO A 148 -17.00 0.60 -17.83
N PHE A 149 -16.51 1.49 -18.68
CA PHE A 149 -17.34 2.31 -19.55
C PHE A 149 -16.82 2.28 -20.99
N THR A 150 -17.75 2.45 -21.93
CA THR A 150 -17.45 2.89 -23.29
C THR A 150 -18.29 4.11 -23.59
N TYR A 151 -17.65 5.20 -24.00
CA TYR A 151 -18.28 6.45 -24.39
C TYR A 151 -18.07 6.71 -25.88
N PHE A 152 -19.13 7.09 -26.59
CA PHE A 152 -19.08 7.50 -27.99
C PHE A 152 -19.29 9.02 -28.07
N PRO A 153 -18.23 9.83 -28.18
CA PRO A 153 -18.33 11.26 -27.94
C PRO A 153 -19.25 12.01 -28.90
N LEU A 154 -19.22 11.68 -30.20
CA LEU A 154 -20.05 12.35 -31.21
C LEU A 154 -21.55 12.14 -30.97
N SER A 155 -21.96 10.93 -30.59
CA SER A 155 -23.36 10.59 -30.33
C SER A 155 -23.82 10.93 -28.90
N GLY A 156 -22.86 11.04 -27.96
CA GLY A 156 -23.11 11.20 -26.54
C GLY A 156 -23.58 9.91 -25.86
N CYS A 157 -23.43 8.76 -26.50
CA CYS A 157 -23.84 7.46 -25.95
C CYS A 157 -22.83 6.99 -24.90
N LEU A 158 -23.31 6.65 -23.70
CA LEU A 158 -22.50 6.10 -22.61
C LEU A 158 -22.98 4.68 -22.29
N LEU A 159 -22.05 3.74 -22.28
CA LEU A 159 -22.26 2.35 -21.93
C LEU A 159 -21.54 2.04 -20.62
N LEU A 160 -22.22 1.36 -19.70
CA LEU A 160 -21.64 0.75 -18.49
C LEU A 160 -21.50 -0.75 -18.72
N HIS A 161 -20.30 -1.29 -18.55
CA HIS A 161 -20.04 -2.72 -18.60
C HIS A 161 -20.28 -3.33 -17.21
N THR A 162 -21.46 -3.92 -16.99
CA THR A 162 -21.85 -4.50 -15.69
C THR A 162 -21.14 -5.82 -15.40
N GLU A 163 -20.64 -6.51 -16.42
CA GLU A 163 -19.72 -7.65 -16.27
C GLU A 163 -18.53 -7.53 -17.22
N ILE A 164 -17.32 -7.70 -16.69
CA ILE A 164 -16.07 -7.72 -17.45
C ILE A 164 -15.33 -9.03 -17.15
N SER A 165 -15.08 -9.82 -18.18
CA SER A 165 -14.26 -11.03 -18.07
C SER A 165 -12.80 -10.69 -18.32
N ILE A 166 -11.98 -11.00 -17.32
CA ILE A 166 -10.54 -10.85 -17.31
C ILE A 166 -9.92 -12.21 -17.59
N THR A 167 -9.04 -12.30 -18.57
CA THR A 167 -8.27 -13.50 -18.90
C THR A 167 -6.79 -13.16 -18.88
N VAL A 168 -6.05 -13.85 -18.00
CA VAL A 168 -4.59 -13.76 -17.90
C VAL A 168 -4.02 -15.06 -18.45
N THR A 169 -3.28 -14.98 -19.56
CA THR A 169 -2.62 -16.13 -20.21
C THR A 169 -1.13 -16.10 -19.92
N PHE A 170 -0.58 -17.23 -19.49
CA PHE A 170 0.82 -17.36 -19.10
C PHE A 170 1.36 -18.76 -19.39
N GLU A 171 2.68 -18.93 -19.30
CA GLU A 171 3.35 -20.23 -19.33
C GLU A 171 3.90 -20.55 -17.94
N SER A 172 3.35 -21.57 -17.28
CA SER A 172 3.84 -22.06 -15.98
C SER A 172 5.21 -22.74 -16.13
N GLY A 173 6.05 -22.65 -15.11
CA GLY A 173 7.39 -23.25 -15.10
C GLY A 173 8.38 -22.61 -16.07
N ALA A 174 8.07 -21.40 -16.56
CA ALA A 174 8.92 -20.68 -17.51
C ALA A 174 10.11 -19.98 -16.85
N ASN A 175 9.94 -19.55 -15.59
CA ASN A 175 10.94 -18.83 -14.83
C ASN A 175 11.44 -19.66 -13.64
N PRO A 176 12.75 -19.61 -13.31
CA PRO A 176 13.24 -20.22 -12.09
C PRO A 176 12.70 -19.47 -10.88
N VAL A 177 12.20 -20.21 -9.88
CA VAL A 177 11.75 -19.65 -8.60
C VAL A 177 12.62 -20.22 -7.49
N THR A 178 13.15 -19.33 -6.65
CA THR A 178 13.90 -19.71 -5.45
C THR A 178 12.92 -20.25 -4.41
N PRO A 179 13.10 -21.47 -3.89
CA PRO A 179 12.26 -21.98 -2.83
C PRO A 179 12.36 -21.14 -1.56
N ILE A 180 11.22 -20.79 -0.96
CA ILE A 180 11.13 -19.99 0.27
C ILE A 180 10.88 -20.88 1.50
N THR A 181 10.93 -20.34 2.71
CA THR A 181 10.59 -21.10 3.92
C THR A 181 9.08 -21.26 4.10
N VAL A 182 8.67 -22.20 4.96
CA VAL A 182 7.25 -22.36 5.35
C VAL A 182 6.73 -21.07 5.98
N SER A 183 7.55 -20.42 6.80
CA SER A 183 7.24 -19.17 7.49
C SER A 183 6.97 -18.05 6.49
N GLN A 184 7.89 -17.81 5.54
CA GLN A 184 7.73 -16.83 4.46
C GLN A 184 6.43 -17.06 3.69
N ARG A 185 6.18 -18.30 3.24
CA ARG A 185 4.98 -18.63 2.47
C ARG A 185 3.71 -18.34 3.25
N ASN A 186 3.61 -18.81 4.50
CA ASN A 186 2.39 -18.70 5.29
C ASN A 186 2.05 -17.24 5.61
N GLN A 187 3.05 -16.41 5.93
CA GLN A 187 2.80 -14.99 6.23
C GLN A 187 2.37 -14.20 4.98
N HIS A 188 2.97 -14.48 3.81
CA HIS A 188 2.56 -13.82 2.56
C HIS A 188 1.20 -14.31 2.06
N LEU A 189 0.86 -15.60 2.22
CA LEU A 189 -0.50 -16.07 1.92
C LEU A 189 -1.56 -15.31 2.72
N GLN A 190 -1.28 -15.05 4.01
CA GLN A 190 -2.20 -14.31 4.86
C GLN A 190 -2.32 -12.85 4.45
N SER A 191 -1.22 -12.17 4.10
CA SER A 191 -1.23 -10.76 3.69
C SER A 191 -1.85 -10.53 2.31
N LEU A 192 -1.68 -11.47 1.38
CA LEU A 192 -2.18 -11.35 0.00
C LEU A 192 -3.66 -11.66 -0.15
N LYS A 193 -4.23 -12.49 0.74
CA LYS A 193 -5.63 -12.90 0.68
C LYS A 193 -6.64 -11.75 0.52
N PRO A 194 -6.54 -10.62 1.24
CA PRO A 194 -7.45 -9.48 1.04
C PRO A 194 -7.10 -8.61 -0.18
N LEU A 195 -5.92 -8.76 -0.79
CA LEU A 195 -5.45 -7.91 -1.89
C LEU A 195 -5.83 -8.45 -3.26
N VAL A 196 -5.95 -9.78 -3.42
CA VAL A 196 -6.21 -10.41 -4.72
C VAL A 196 -7.68 -10.76 -4.93
N VAL A 197 -8.13 -10.73 -6.18
CA VAL A 197 -9.51 -11.10 -6.56
C VAL A 197 -9.70 -12.61 -6.77
N ASN A 198 -8.62 -13.40 -6.73
CA ASN A 198 -8.62 -14.86 -6.81
C ASN A 198 -7.89 -15.52 -5.61
N PRO A 199 -8.34 -15.27 -4.36
CA PRO A 199 -7.63 -15.73 -3.16
C PRO A 199 -7.54 -17.25 -3.01
N ASP A 200 -8.47 -18.00 -3.62
CA ASP A 200 -8.47 -19.47 -3.59
C ASP A 200 -7.30 -20.07 -4.38
N ASP A 201 -6.77 -19.34 -5.37
CA ASP A 201 -5.65 -19.80 -6.19
C ASP A 201 -4.28 -19.59 -5.50
N LEU A 202 -4.20 -18.70 -4.50
CA LEU A 202 -2.94 -18.32 -3.85
C LEU A 202 -2.14 -19.52 -3.34
N THR A 203 -2.80 -20.53 -2.78
CA THR A 203 -2.11 -21.73 -2.28
C THR A 203 -1.50 -22.56 -3.40
N THR A 204 -2.19 -22.65 -4.54
CA THR A 204 -1.73 -23.39 -5.72
C THR A 204 -0.61 -22.65 -6.44
N PHE A 205 -0.68 -21.31 -6.46
CA PHE A 205 0.27 -20.44 -7.14
C PHE A 205 1.46 -20.02 -6.27
N ALA A 206 1.48 -20.45 -5.01
CA ALA A 206 2.56 -20.15 -4.09
C ALA A 206 3.90 -20.69 -4.59
N PRO A 207 5.01 -19.98 -4.30
CA PRO A 207 6.34 -20.48 -4.57
C PRO A 207 6.61 -21.80 -3.84
N PRO A 208 7.52 -22.65 -4.38
CA PRO A 208 7.90 -23.89 -3.74
C PRO A 208 8.56 -23.61 -2.38
N VAL A 209 8.46 -24.57 -1.47
CA VAL A 209 9.06 -24.45 -0.13
C VAL A 209 10.33 -25.27 -0.02
N SER A 210 11.36 -24.68 0.58
CA SER A 210 12.61 -25.35 0.91
C SER A 210 12.40 -26.39 2.02
N GLY A 211 12.95 -27.60 1.83
CA GLY A 211 12.79 -28.70 2.80
C GLY A 211 13.71 -28.62 4.03
N ASN A 212 14.65 -27.66 4.07
CA ASN A 212 15.59 -27.48 5.18
C ASN A 212 15.43 -26.10 5.81
N ASP A 213 14.64 -26.04 6.87
CA ASP A 213 14.34 -24.80 7.60
C ASP A 213 15.12 -24.72 8.93
N GLN A 214 16.15 -25.53 9.15
CA GLN A 214 16.80 -25.63 10.48
C GLN A 214 17.60 -24.39 10.89
N LEU A 215 18.06 -23.58 9.92
CA LEU A 215 18.89 -22.40 10.17
C LEU A 215 18.17 -21.08 9.90
N SER A 216 16.87 -21.11 9.61
CA SER A 216 16.15 -19.89 9.25
C SER A 216 15.92 -18.98 10.46
N ILE A 217 15.80 -17.70 10.13
CA ILE A 217 15.57 -16.59 11.05
C ILE A 217 14.27 -15.96 10.56
N ASP A 218 13.21 -16.05 11.34
CA ASP A 218 11.92 -15.46 10.99
C ASP A 218 11.93 -13.93 11.17
N TYR A 219 12.72 -13.44 12.14
CA TYR A 219 12.71 -12.04 12.58
C TYR A 219 14.15 -11.49 12.72
N LEU A 220 14.48 -10.45 11.96
CA LEU A 220 15.78 -9.77 12.02
C LEU A 220 15.63 -8.41 12.68
N ILE A 221 16.38 -8.17 13.75
CA ILE A 221 16.47 -6.86 14.40
C ILE A 221 17.78 -6.20 13.94
N ILE A 222 17.68 -5.06 13.29
CA ILE A 222 18.82 -4.22 12.91
C ILE A 222 18.86 -3.03 13.85
N THR A 223 19.99 -2.77 14.50
CA THR A 223 20.13 -1.69 15.49
C THR A 223 21.54 -1.12 15.51
N SER A 224 21.82 -0.08 16.30
CA SER A 224 23.18 0.41 16.50
C SER A 224 23.94 -0.42 17.55
N SER A 225 25.26 -0.27 17.62
CA SER A 225 26.06 -0.97 18.63
C SER A 225 25.71 -0.52 20.06
N GLU A 226 25.32 0.74 20.23
CA GLU A 226 24.95 1.35 21.51
C GLU A 226 23.64 0.80 22.07
N LEU A 227 22.68 0.46 21.19
CA LEU A 227 21.35 -0.01 21.59
C LEU A 227 21.21 -1.54 21.61
N LYS A 228 22.14 -2.26 20.97
CA LYS A 228 22.11 -3.73 20.85
C LYS A 228 21.76 -4.45 22.16
N GLU A 229 22.49 -4.17 23.24
CA GLU A 229 22.27 -4.84 24.53
C GLU A 229 20.90 -4.52 25.14
N SER A 230 20.33 -3.34 24.84
CA SER A 230 19.00 -2.96 25.33
C SER A 230 17.88 -3.73 24.63
N PHE A 231 18.11 -4.24 23.42
CA PHE A 231 17.16 -5.04 22.65
C PHE A 231 17.25 -6.55 22.93
N GLN A 232 18.25 -7.01 23.68
CA GLN A 232 18.40 -8.42 24.04
C GLN A 232 17.14 -9.03 24.69
N PRO A 233 16.44 -8.35 25.63
CA PRO A 233 15.17 -8.86 26.18
C PRO A 233 14.07 -9.03 25.13
N TYR A 234 14.05 -8.18 24.09
CA TYR A 234 13.06 -8.27 23.01
C TYR A 234 13.34 -9.46 22.09
N LEU A 235 14.61 -9.71 21.74
CA LEU A 235 15.02 -10.92 21.02
C LEU A 235 14.59 -12.17 21.79
N GLU A 236 14.88 -12.24 23.09
CA GLU A 236 14.53 -13.37 23.93
C GLU A 236 13.01 -13.59 23.98
N TYR A 237 12.25 -12.50 24.12
CA TYR A 237 10.80 -12.54 24.07
C TYR A 237 10.25 -13.09 22.75
N ARG A 238 10.77 -12.61 21.60
CA ARG A 238 10.34 -13.14 20.28
C ARG A 238 10.71 -14.61 20.10
N CYS A 239 11.89 -15.04 20.54
CA CYS A 239 12.28 -16.44 20.56
C CYS A 239 11.35 -17.30 21.43
N GLN A 240 10.94 -16.83 22.62
CA GLN A 240 9.97 -17.52 23.48
C GLN A 240 8.59 -17.66 22.83
N ARG A 241 8.24 -16.75 21.91
CA ARG A 241 6.99 -16.78 21.12
C ARG A 241 7.11 -17.60 19.84
N GLY A 242 8.21 -18.32 19.66
CA GLY A 242 8.41 -19.23 18.53
C GLY A 242 8.96 -18.58 17.27
N MET A 243 9.39 -17.31 17.32
CA MET A 243 10.05 -16.65 16.19
C MET A 243 11.55 -16.73 16.35
N ARG A 244 12.24 -17.40 15.42
CA ARG A 244 13.71 -17.45 15.43
C ARG A 244 14.23 -16.06 15.11
N THR A 245 14.85 -15.43 16.10
CA THR A 245 15.17 -14.00 16.06
C THR A 245 16.67 -13.79 16.17
N GLU A 246 17.19 -12.83 15.41
CA GLU A 246 18.60 -12.47 15.42
C GLU A 246 18.77 -10.95 15.48
N ILE A 247 19.80 -10.46 16.19
CA ILE A 247 20.19 -9.05 16.19
C ILE A 247 21.46 -8.87 15.35
N ARG A 248 21.45 -7.84 14.49
CA ARG A 248 22.61 -7.35 13.74
C ARG A 248 22.79 -5.85 13.94
N THR A 249 24.05 -5.43 13.99
CA THR A 249 24.36 -4.01 14.17
C THR A 249 24.66 -3.35 12.84
N THR A 250 24.28 -2.08 12.68
CA THR A 250 24.61 -1.29 11.48
C THR A 250 26.11 -1.23 11.23
N GLY A 251 26.94 -1.09 12.27
CA GLY A 251 28.41 -1.13 12.13
C GLY A 251 28.95 -2.50 11.65
N TRP A 252 28.33 -3.61 12.07
CA TRP A 252 28.71 -4.93 11.53
C TRP A 252 28.28 -5.07 10.07
N ILE A 253 27.07 -4.63 9.71
CA ILE A 253 26.59 -4.66 8.32
C ILE A 253 27.48 -3.82 7.42
N GLU A 254 27.82 -2.60 7.85
CA GLU A 254 28.68 -1.67 7.12
C GLU A 254 30.03 -2.29 6.74
N ALA A 255 30.60 -3.09 7.64
CA ALA A 255 31.89 -3.75 7.46
C ALA A 255 31.83 -5.05 6.64
N ASN A 256 30.66 -5.69 6.51
CA ASN A 256 30.54 -7.05 5.94
C ASN A 256 29.74 -7.13 4.64
N TYR A 257 28.97 -6.09 4.28
CA TYR A 257 28.17 -6.08 3.04
C TYR A 257 28.67 -5.03 2.05
N PRO A 258 28.65 -5.35 0.74
CA PRO A 258 28.90 -4.38 -0.31
C PRO A 258 27.70 -3.42 -0.47
N GLY A 259 27.98 -2.22 -0.97
CA GLY A 259 26.99 -1.17 -1.22
C GLY A 259 27.67 0.20 -1.22
N ARG A 260 27.08 1.16 -1.93
CA ARG A 260 27.59 2.53 -2.09
C ARG A 260 27.52 3.32 -0.79
N ASP A 261 26.53 3.04 0.03
CA ASP A 261 26.22 3.68 1.31
C ASP A 261 25.64 2.67 2.31
N LEU A 262 25.40 3.12 3.55
CA LEU A 262 24.91 2.26 4.62
C LEU A 262 23.52 1.70 4.31
N GLN A 263 22.63 2.50 3.73
CA GLN A 263 21.29 2.08 3.33
C GLN A 263 21.33 0.90 2.34
N GLU A 264 22.13 1.00 1.26
CA GLU A 264 22.27 -0.08 0.29
C GLU A 264 22.89 -1.32 0.91
N LYS A 265 23.86 -1.15 1.82
CA LYS A 265 24.44 -2.28 2.58
C LYS A 265 23.41 -2.97 3.49
N ILE A 266 22.54 -2.21 4.15
CA ILE A 266 21.44 -2.75 4.97
C ILE A 266 20.45 -3.50 4.08
N ARG A 267 20.01 -2.92 2.96
CA ARG A 267 19.13 -3.61 2.00
C ARG A 267 19.76 -4.90 1.49
N ASN A 268 21.03 -4.88 1.09
CA ASN A 268 21.76 -6.06 0.63
C ASN A 268 21.89 -7.14 1.71
N HIS A 269 22.03 -6.74 2.98
CA HIS A 269 22.00 -7.68 4.11
C HIS A 269 20.63 -8.34 4.29
N ILE A 270 19.55 -7.57 4.14
CA ILE A 270 18.18 -8.10 4.19
C ILE A 270 17.91 -9.05 3.02
N ILE A 271 18.35 -8.71 1.80
CA ILE A 271 18.27 -9.58 0.62
C ILE A 271 18.97 -10.92 0.89
N ASP A 272 20.19 -10.89 1.42
CA ASP A 272 20.93 -12.10 1.79
C ASP A 272 20.18 -12.93 2.85
N TYR A 273 19.63 -12.29 3.88
CA TYR A 273 18.85 -12.98 4.91
C TYR A 273 17.53 -13.54 4.38
N TYR A 274 16.88 -12.86 3.44
CA TYR A 274 15.66 -13.33 2.79
C TYR A 274 15.92 -14.60 2.00
N HIS A 275 16.96 -14.62 1.15
CA HIS A 275 17.27 -15.79 0.32
C HIS A 275 17.91 -16.95 1.08
N ASN A 276 18.82 -16.65 2.03
CA ASN A 276 19.65 -17.69 2.65
C ASN A 276 19.22 -18.07 4.06
N ARG A 277 18.42 -17.22 4.73
CA ARG A 277 17.96 -17.44 6.10
C ARG A 277 16.44 -17.33 6.25
N GLY A 278 15.70 -17.05 5.18
CA GLY A 278 14.24 -17.08 5.18
C GLY A 278 13.56 -16.00 6.01
N VAL A 279 14.16 -14.80 6.12
CA VAL A 279 13.60 -13.71 6.91
C VAL A 279 12.22 -13.28 6.43
N VAL A 280 11.35 -12.98 7.39
CA VAL A 280 9.97 -12.55 7.16
C VAL A 280 9.73 -11.15 7.71
N TYR A 281 10.22 -10.88 8.92
CA TYR A 281 10.06 -9.60 9.59
C TYR A 281 11.43 -8.93 9.79
N VAL A 282 11.49 -7.64 9.51
CA VAL A 282 12.65 -6.80 9.81
C VAL A 282 12.23 -5.68 10.74
N LEU A 283 12.89 -5.57 11.90
CA LEU A 283 12.75 -4.45 12.80
C LEU A 283 13.95 -3.54 12.68
N LEU A 284 13.73 -2.32 12.21
CA LEU A 284 14.67 -1.21 12.27
C LEU A 284 14.57 -0.60 13.68
N ALA A 285 15.45 -1.06 14.56
CA ALA A 285 15.46 -0.75 15.98
C ALA A 285 16.41 0.43 16.28
N GLY A 286 15.97 1.63 15.91
CA GLY A 286 16.69 2.88 16.09
C GLY A 286 16.06 4.01 15.28
N ASP A 287 16.37 5.25 15.63
CA ASP A 287 16.01 6.44 14.86
C ASP A 287 16.92 6.59 13.61
N ASN A 288 16.69 7.61 12.77
CA ASN A 288 17.39 7.88 11.52
C ASN A 288 18.91 7.98 11.71
N ARG A 289 19.36 8.45 12.88
CA ARG A 289 20.80 8.49 13.25
C ARG A 289 21.42 7.09 13.38
N GLN A 290 20.68 6.13 13.94
CA GLN A 290 21.16 4.76 14.12
C GLN A 290 21.00 3.94 12.85
N ILE A 291 19.90 4.16 12.13
CA ILE A 291 19.50 3.41 10.93
C ILE A 291 18.90 4.42 9.93
N PRO A 292 19.67 4.88 8.94
CA PRO A 292 19.19 5.88 8.01
C PRO A 292 18.03 5.36 7.16
N SER A 293 17.07 6.21 6.81
CA SER A 293 16.08 5.91 5.78
C SER A 293 16.66 6.08 4.37
N ARG A 294 15.90 5.68 3.36
CA ARG A 294 16.13 6.10 1.98
C ARG A 294 15.13 7.20 1.63
N GLN A 295 15.62 8.30 1.06
CA GLN A 295 14.77 9.33 0.49
C GLN A 295 14.43 8.99 -0.96
N ILE A 296 13.14 9.05 -1.31
CA ILE A 296 12.66 8.93 -2.69
C ILE A 296 12.33 10.28 -3.31
N SER A 297 12.63 10.42 -4.60
CA SER A 297 12.29 11.62 -5.38
C SER A 297 10.85 11.54 -5.87
N VAL A 298 10.01 12.49 -5.47
CA VAL A 298 8.59 12.53 -5.85
C VAL A 298 8.32 13.84 -6.57
N THR A 299 7.64 13.74 -7.73
CA THR A 299 7.21 14.90 -8.52
C THR A 299 5.69 14.90 -8.66
N VAL A 300 5.03 15.99 -8.24
CA VAL A 300 3.59 16.20 -8.43
C VAL A 300 3.38 17.53 -9.14
N GLY A 301 2.96 17.46 -10.41
CA GLY A 301 2.87 18.66 -11.25
C GLY A 301 4.25 19.30 -11.44
N ASN A 302 4.42 20.52 -10.93
CA ASN A 302 5.71 21.24 -10.95
C ASN A 302 6.42 21.23 -9.59
N GLU A 303 5.89 20.52 -8.60
CA GLU A 303 6.50 20.40 -7.27
C GLU A 303 7.36 19.14 -7.22
N GLN A 304 8.57 19.28 -6.71
CA GLN A 304 9.51 18.17 -6.48
C GLN A 304 9.87 18.13 -5.00
N GLY A 305 9.94 16.93 -4.44
CA GLY A 305 10.28 16.72 -3.04
C GLY A 305 11.01 15.40 -2.83
N LEU A 306 11.68 15.31 -1.69
CA LEU A 306 12.28 14.08 -1.18
C LEU A 306 11.45 13.58 0.00
N ILE A 307 11.05 12.31 -0.02
CA ILE A 307 10.26 11.70 1.05
C ILE A 307 11.05 10.53 1.65
N PRO A 308 11.31 10.50 2.97
CA PRO A 308 11.93 9.35 3.61
C PRO A 308 11.01 8.14 3.60
N THR A 309 11.57 6.95 3.38
CA THR A 309 10.82 5.70 3.44
C THR A 309 11.68 4.54 3.92
N ASP A 310 11.06 3.68 4.73
CA ASP A 310 11.59 2.37 5.09
C ASP A 310 11.13 1.27 4.12
N LEU A 311 10.22 1.58 3.16
CA LEU A 311 9.80 0.63 2.12
C LEU A 311 10.99 0.13 1.28
N TYR A 312 12.03 0.96 1.14
CA TYR A 312 13.30 0.59 0.50
C TYR A 312 13.95 -0.67 1.11
N TYR A 313 13.73 -0.91 2.41
CA TYR A 313 14.23 -2.10 3.10
C TYR A 313 13.29 -3.31 3.01
N GLY A 314 12.06 -3.10 2.53
CA GLY A 314 11.03 -4.13 2.40
C GLY A 314 10.87 -4.64 0.98
N ASP A 315 10.94 -3.75 -0.01
CA ASP A 315 10.96 -4.06 -1.45
C ASP A 315 12.38 -4.49 -1.82
N LEU A 316 12.58 -5.81 -1.96
CA LEU A 316 13.89 -6.43 -2.15
C LEU A 316 14.19 -6.71 -3.63
N ASP A 317 13.15 -6.72 -4.45
CA ASP A 317 13.27 -6.94 -5.89
C ASP A 317 13.76 -5.69 -6.62
N PHE A 318 14.34 -5.95 -7.80
CA PHE A 318 14.80 -4.92 -8.74
C PHE A 318 15.72 -3.84 -8.13
N SER A 319 15.94 -2.75 -8.89
CA SER A 319 16.70 -1.59 -8.44
C SER A 319 15.78 -0.39 -8.20
N TRP A 320 16.09 0.33 -7.14
CA TRP A 320 15.51 1.63 -6.77
C TRP A 320 16.34 2.81 -7.34
N ASP A 321 17.35 2.53 -8.15
CA ASP A 321 18.19 3.49 -8.90
C ASP A 321 18.71 2.76 -10.14
N SER A 322 17.80 2.44 -11.08
CA SER A 322 18.07 1.64 -12.28
C SER A 322 18.82 2.43 -13.34
N ASN A 323 18.66 3.74 -13.34
CA ASN A 323 19.33 4.65 -14.26
C ASN A 323 20.70 5.15 -13.73
N HIS A 324 21.06 4.79 -12.49
CA HIS A 324 22.32 5.13 -11.82
C HIS A 324 22.58 6.63 -11.64
N ASN A 325 21.54 7.42 -11.42
CA ASN A 325 21.63 8.87 -11.22
C ASN A 325 21.65 9.27 -9.72
N ASN A 326 21.46 8.32 -8.79
CA ASN A 326 21.33 8.52 -7.34
C ASN A 326 20.09 9.32 -6.89
N LEU A 327 19.07 9.36 -7.75
CA LEU A 327 17.71 9.75 -7.41
C LEU A 327 16.94 8.44 -7.28
N PHE A 328 16.49 8.13 -6.07
CA PHE A 328 15.91 6.83 -5.80
C PHE A 328 14.39 6.87 -5.93
N GLY A 329 13.81 5.77 -6.42
CA GLY A 329 12.36 5.60 -6.46
C GLY A 329 11.66 6.37 -7.58
N GLU A 330 12.39 6.77 -8.62
CA GLU A 330 11.82 7.51 -9.75
C GLU A 330 10.95 6.59 -10.62
N MET A 331 10.06 7.19 -11.41
CA MET A 331 9.26 6.44 -12.40
C MET A 331 10.12 5.78 -13.50
N ASP A 332 11.35 6.26 -13.69
CA ASP A 332 12.34 5.67 -14.61
C ASP A 332 13.11 4.50 -13.97
N ASP A 333 12.92 4.25 -12.67
CA ASP A 333 13.46 3.09 -11.96
C ASP A 333 12.54 1.87 -12.09
N SER A 334 13.06 0.71 -11.68
CA SER A 334 12.33 -0.57 -11.73
C SER A 334 11.65 -0.91 -10.40
N VAL A 335 11.22 0.10 -9.65
CA VAL A 335 10.68 -0.06 -8.29
C VAL A 335 9.37 -0.87 -8.34
N ASP A 336 9.23 -1.88 -7.47
CA ASP A 336 8.04 -2.72 -7.43
C ASP A 336 6.94 -2.11 -6.55
N LEU A 337 7.35 -1.50 -5.42
CA LEU A 337 6.51 -0.97 -4.34
C LEU A 337 5.75 -2.04 -3.55
N TYR A 338 5.96 -3.31 -3.86
CA TYR A 338 5.56 -4.43 -3.03
C TYR A 338 6.74 -4.87 -2.16
N ALA A 339 6.48 -5.06 -0.87
CA ALA A 339 7.51 -5.55 0.05
C ALA A 339 7.57 -7.09 0.04
N ASP A 340 8.78 -7.64 0.09
CA ASP A 340 9.08 -9.07 0.26
C ASP A 340 9.26 -9.48 1.72
N VAL A 341 9.47 -8.49 2.59
CA VAL A 341 9.56 -8.64 4.04
C VAL A 341 8.75 -7.55 4.74
N PHE A 342 8.18 -7.89 5.89
CA PHE A 342 7.42 -6.94 6.70
C PHE A 342 8.40 -6.09 7.52
N VAL A 343 8.53 -4.81 7.15
CA VAL A 343 9.40 -3.85 7.83
C VAL A 343 8.60 -3.03 8.84
N GLY A 344 9.15 -2.89 10.04
CA GLY A 344 8.70 -1.92 11.02
C GLY A 344 9.89 -1.17 11.63
N ARG A 345 9.67 0.07 12.05
CA ARG A 345 10.67 0.87 12.79
C ARG A 345 10.22 1.09 14.23
N VAL A 346 11.17 0.93 15.14
CA VAL A 346 11.08 1.40 16.51
C VAL A 346 12.08 2.55 16.62
N SER A 347 11.58 3.78 16.43
CA SER A 347 12.43 4.98 16.44
C SER A 347 12.78 5.35 17.88
N VAL A 348 14.01 5.02 18.27
CA VAL A 348 14.54 5.17 19.62
C VAL A 348 16.01 5.54 19.56
N GLU A 349 16.43 6.38 20.49
CA GLU A 349 17.81 6.85 20.59
C GLU A 349 18.51 6.41 21.87
N THR A 350 17.74 5.98 22.89
CA THR A 350 18.26 5.70 24.23
C THR A 350 17.80 4.35 24.77
N PRO A 351 18.58 3.72 25.67
CA PRO A 351 18.15 2.51 26.39
C PRO A 351 16.83 2.65 27.15
N GLU A 352 16.46 3.87 27.57
CA GLU A 352 15.18 4.11 28.24
C GLU A 352 13.99 3.99 27.30
N GLN A 353 14.07 4.60 26.12
CA GLN A 353 13.02 4.47 25.09
C GLN A 353 12.86 3.01 24.64
N VAL A 354 13.96 2.27 24.52
CA VAL A 354 13.92 0.81 24.24
C VAL A 354 13.14 0.07 25.34
N ARG A 355 13.40 0.37 26.63
CA ARG A 355 12.65 -0.23 27.74
C ARG A 355 11.17 0.13 27.70
N ASN A 356 10.82 1.37 27.36
CA ASN A 356 9.43 1.79 27.21
C ASN A 356 8.75 0.96 26.11
N PHE A 357 9.33 0.90 24.91
CA PHE A 357 8.83 0.09 23.79
C PHE A 357 8.58 -1.37 24.20
N ILE A 358 9.60 -2.03 24.77
CA ILE A 358 9.50 -3.45 25.17
C ILE A 358 8.39 -3.62 26.20
N SER A 359 8.29 -2.74 27.20
CA SER A 359 7.25 -2.82 28.23
C SER A 359 5.85 -2.71 27.64
N LYS A 360 5.65 -1.83 26.65
CA LYS A 360 4.37 -1.68 25.95
C LYS A 360 4.00 -2.93 25.17
N VAL A 361 4.95 -3.50 24.41
CA VAL A 361 4.74 -4.76 23.67
C VAL A 361 4.40 -5.91 24.62
N LEU A 362 5.15 -6.08 25.71
CA LEU A 362 4.92 -7.16 26.67
C LEU A 362 3.56 -7.04 27.34
N ALA A 363 3.15 -5.83 27.71
CA ALA A 363 1.83 -5.60 28.30
C ALA A 363 0.71 -5.90 27.30
N PHE A 364 0.84 -5.43 26.05
CA PHE A 364 -0.15 -5.63 25.00
C PHE A 364 -0.31 -7.10 24.60
N GLU A 365 0.79 -7.83 24.39
CA GLU A 365 0.76 -9.19 23.87
C GLU A 365 0.49 -10.26 24.96
N ASN A 366 0.78 -9.99 26.24
CA ASN A 366 0.59 -10.98 27.30
C ASN A 366 -0.64 -10.71 28.17
N THR A 367 -0.91 -9.45 28.53
CA THR A 367 -1.93 -9.09 29.51
C THR A 367 -2.63 -7.76 29.17
N PRO A 368 -3.29 -7.65 27.99
CA PRO A 368 -4.01 -6.43 27.66
C PRO A 368 -5.22 -6.28 28.60
N ALA A 369 -5.48 -5.06 29.06
CA ALA A 369 -6.72 -4.77 29.77
C ALA A 369 -7.94 -5.06 28.86
N ALA A 370 -8.93 -5.78 29.36
CA ALA A 370 -10.06 -6.23 28.53
C ALA A 370 -11.06 -5.11 28.18
N ASP A 371 -10.99 -3.97 28.87
CA ASP A 371 -11.97 -2.87 28.78
C ASP A 371 -11.77 -1.92 27.60
N TYR A 372 -10.70 -2.12 26.79
CA TYR A 372 -10.36 -1.24 25.66
C TYR A 372 -10.19 -1.95 24.31
N ILE A 373 -10.00 -3.28 24.30
CA ILE A 373 -9.62 -4.06 23.11
C ILE A 373 -10.70 -4.17 22.02
N GLN A 374 -11.91 -3.67 22.26
CA GLN A 374 -13.03 -3.64 21.29
C GLN A 374 -13.57 -2.22 21.12
N ARG A 375 -12.70 -1.22 21.26
CA ARG A 375 -13.07 0.20 21.22
C ARG A 375 -12.16 0.97 20.26
N SER A 376 -12.76 1.84 19.46
CA SER A 376 -12.03 2.78 18.60
C SER A 376 -12.34 4.22 18.99
N LEU A 377 -11.33 5.09 18.97
CA LEU A 377 -11.49 6.53 19.11
C LEU A 377 -11.13 7.20 17.78
N LEU A 378 -12.11 7.90 17.22
CA LEU A 378 -12.08 8.37 15.84
C LEU A 378 -12.34 9.88 15.79
N PRO A 379 -11.36 10.73 16.18
CA PRO A 379 -11.51 12.17 16.08
C PRO A 379 -11.16 12.66 14.68
N SER A 380 -11.97 13.56 14.15
CA SER A 380 -11.75 14.11 12.81
C SER A 380 -12.00 15.61 12.74
N GLY A 381 -11.30 16.30 11.84
CA GLY A 381 -11.53 17.69 11.49
C GLY A 381 -11.73 17.89 10.00
N TRP A 382 -12.06 19.13 9.63
CA TRP A 382 -12.13 19.52 8.23
C TRP A 382 -10.76 19.50 7.58
N LEU A 383 -10.70 18.96 6.37
CA LEU A 383 -9.55 19.14 5.49
C LEU A 383 -9.77 20.40 4.63
N TRP A 384 -10.91 20.50 3.95
CA TRP A 384 -11.25 21.70 3.19
C TRP A 384 -12.76 21.96 3.24
N ARG A 385 -13.19 22.95 4.05
CA ARG A 385 -14.62 23.33 4.15
C ARG A 385 -15.19 23.79 2.82
N SER A 386 -14.40 24.53 2.04
CA SER A 386 -14.80 25.04 0.71
C SER A 386 -15.13 23.92 -0.29
N LEU A 387 -14.53 22.74 -0.10
CA LEU A 387 -14.76 21.54 -0.92
C LEU A 387 -15.75 20.56 -0.29
N ASN A 388 -16.30 20.90 0.89
CA ASN A 388 -17.08 19.97 1.73
C ASN A 388 -16.32 18.65 1.97
N TYR A 389 -15.00 18.73 2.21
CA TYR A 389 -14.13 17.58 2.37
C TYR A 389 -13.62 17.50 3.82
N HIS A 390 -14.23 16.60 4.59
CA HIS A 390 -13.94 16.38 6.01
C HIS A 390 -13.16 15.09 6.20
N GLY A 391 -12.19 15.03 7.11
CA GLY A 391 -11.40 13.81 7.37
C GLY A 391 -12.20 12.63 7.95
N LYS A 392 -13.50 12.80 8.23
CA LYS A 392 -14.33 11.77 8.87
C LYS A 392 -14.57 10.57 7.96
N PHE A 393 -14.41 10.71 6.64
CA PHE A 393 -14.65 9.58 5.72
C PHE A 393 -13.74 8.38 6.02
N VAL A 394 -12.53 8.59 6.54
CA VAL A 394 -11.64 7.50 6.99
C VAL A 394 -12.18 6.88 8.28
N ASN A 395 -12.62 7.71 9.23
CA ASN A 395 -13.25 7.25 10.46
C ASN A 395 -14.52 6.42 10.18
N ASP A 396 -15.41 6.92 9.30
CA ASP A 396 -16.62 6.22 8.84
C ASP A 396 -16.25 4.84 8.23
N SER A 397 -15.18 4.80 7.42
CA SER A 397 -14.70 3.55 6.80
C SER A 397 -14.16 2.56 7.84
N ILE A 398 -13.44 3.04 8.86
CA ILE A 398 -12.95 2.20 9.96
C ILE A 398 -14.14 1.63 10.74
N ALA A 399 -15.10 2.48 11.11
CA ALA A 399 -16.29 2.09 11.87
C ALA A 399 -17.17 1.08 11.10
N GLU A 400 -17.23 1.16 9.77
CA GLU A 400 -17.93 0.18 8.94
C GLU A 400 -17.24 -1.20 8.93
N LEU A 401 -15.92 -1.23 9.14
CA LEU A 401 -15.11 -2.46 9.16
C LEU A 401 -14.95 -3.08 10.55
N THR A 402 -15.30 -2.37 11.62
CA THR A 402 -15.14 -2.91 12.98
C THR A 402 -16.07 -4.12 13.19
N PRO A 403 -15.60 -5.18 13.87
CA PRO A 403 -16.44 -6.35 14.12
C PRO A 403 -17.68 -6.02 14.96
N ALA A 404 -18.74 -6.81 14.77
CA ALA A 404 -19.95 -6.70 15.59
C ALA A 404 -19.63 -6.76 17.10
N GLY A 405 -20.19 -5.82 17.87
CA GLY A 405 -19.95 -5.67 19.31
C GLY A 405 -18.84 -4.69 19.68
N TRP A 406 -18.12 -4.13 18.71
CA TRP A 406 -17.20 -3.02 18.95
C TRP A 406 -17.94 -1.73 19.30
N THR A 407 -17.24 -0.84 20.00
CA THR A 407 -17.72 0.52 20.28
C THR A 407 -16.81 1.54 19.63
N ASP A 408 -17.32 2.17 18.58
CA ASP A 408 -16.65 3.27 17.90
C ASP A 408 -17.09 4.62 18.50
N ARG A 409 -16.11 5.44 18.88
CA ARG A 409 -16.33 6.76 19.45
C ARG A 409 -15.82 7.82 18.49
N GLU A 410 -16.74 8.35 17.70
CA GLU A 410 -16.48 9.46 16.80
C GLU A 410 -16.47 10.78 17.57
N LEU A 411 -15.45 11.60 17.31
CA LEU A 411 -15.31 12.95 17.84
C LEU A 411 -15.06 13.91 16.68
N GLU A 412 -16.12 14.25 15.94
CA GLU A 412 -16.04 15.24 14.87
C GLU A 412 -15.81 16.65 15.42
N ASN A 413 -14.88 17.37 14.81
CA ASN A 413 -14.55 18.77 15.08
C ASN A 413 -14.31 19.04 16.58
N PRO A 414 -13.40 18.29 17.24
CA PRO A 414 -13.18 18.45 18.67
C PRO A 414 -12.69 19.88 18.94
N PRO A 415 -13.10 20.51 20.06
CA PRO A 415 -12.75 21.90 20.37
C PRO A 415 -11.25 22.09 20.69
N GLY A 416 -10.50 21.00 20.83
CA GLY A 416 -9.07 20.99 21.03
C GLY A 416 -8.54 19.62 21.48
N ALA A 417 -7.24 19.44 21.34
CA ALA A 417 -6.57 18.17 21.61
C ALA A 417 -6.67 17.69 23.07
N GLY A 418 -7.00 18.58 24.02
CA GLY A 418 -7.27 18.20 25.40
C GLY A 418 -8.48 17.31 25.58
N VAL A 419 -9.56 17.54 24.82
CA VAL A 419 -10.77 16.70 24.87
C VAL A 419 -10.51 15.33 24.26
N VAL A 420 -9.73 15.31 23.17
CA VAL A 420 -9.32 14.06 22.52
C VAL A 420 -8.39 13.27 23.43
N ALA A 421 -7.41 13.91 24.06
CA ALA A 421 -6.49 13.27 24.99
C ALA A 421 -7.21 12.74 26.25
N ASP A 422 -8.14 13.52 26.82
CA ASP A 422 -8.98 13.06 27.93
C ASP A 422 -9.78 11.81 27.55
N SER A 423 -10.39 11.83 26.37
CA SER A 423 -11.06 10.64 25.83
C SER A 423 -10.07 9.49 25.69
N PHE A 424 -8.92 9.71 25.05
CA PHE A 424 -7.91 8.68 24.79
C PHE A 424 -7.41 7.99 26.07
N ASN A 425 -7.27 8.74 27.17
CA ASN A 425 -6.94 8.20 28.50
C ASN A 425 -7.92 7.13 29.02
N ASN A 426 -9.17 7.09 28.51
CA ASN A 426 -10.17 6.08 28.85
C ASN A 426 -9.98 4.74 28.11
N GLY A 427 -8.96 4.62 27.27
CA GLY A 427 -8.56 3.39 26.60
C GLY A 427 -9.33 3.05 25.34
N PHE A 428 -8.60 2.92 24.23
CA PHE A 428 -9.10 2.52 22.93
C PHE A 428 -8.05 1.70 22.20
N LEU A 429 -8.43 0.59 21.55
CA LEU A 429 -7.48 -0.24 20.82
C LEU A 429 -7.03 0.46 19.54
N ILE A 430 -7.99 1.05 18.82
CA ILE A 430 -7.73 1.82 17.61
C ILE A 430 -7.88 3.30 17.94
N PHE A 431 -6.92 4.10 17.52
CA PHE A 431 -6.99 5.56 17.60
C PHE A 431 -6.60 6.15 16.23
N ASP A 432 -7.53 6.86 15.59
CA ASP A 432 -7.35 7.38 14.24
C ASP A 432 -7.66 8.88 14.14
N PRO A 433 -6.74 9.76 14.57
CA PRO A 433 -6.88 11.19 14.34
C PRO A 433 -6.77 11.53 12.85
N ALA A 434 -7.83 12.16 12.31
CA ALA A 434 -7.95 12.52 10.91
C ALA A 434 -8.09 14.04 10.69
N GLY A 435 -7.22 14.63 9.89
CA GLY A 435 -7.22 16.07 9.61
C GLY A 435 -6.02 16.49 8.76
N HIS A 436 -5.69 17.77 8.78
CA HIS A 436 -4.37 18.22 8.34
C HIS A 436 -3.31 17.76 9.32
N GLY A 437 -2.06 17.78 8.92
CA GLY A 437 -0.98 17.44 9.83
C GLY A 437 0.32 18.16 9.55
N ASN A 438 1.20 18.03 10.52
CA ASN A 438 2.63 18.23 10.39
C ASN A 438 3.32 17.26 11.37
N GLU A 439 4.64 17.41 11.51
CA GLU A 439 5.48 16.63 12.41
C GLU A 439 4.97 16.64 13.86
N THR A 440 4.31 17.72 14.29
CA THR A 440 3.91 17.96 15.68
C THR A 440 2.46 17.61 16.01
N GLY A 441 1.63 17.28 15.02
CA GLY A 441 0.23 17.00 15.29
C GLY A 441 -0.70 16.85 14.10
N VAL A 442 -1.96 16.57 14.44
CA VAL A 442 -3.12 16.53 13.56
C VAL A 442 -4.06 17.69 13.92
N TYR A 443 -4.61 18.37 12.93
CA TYR A 443 -5.36 19.62 13.07
C TYR A 443 -6.58 19.67 12.17
N ASP A 444 -7.59 20.43 12.59
CA ASP A 444 -8.61 20.94 11.69
C ASP A 444 -8.02 22.00 10.74
N GLU A 445 -8.61 22.21 9.56
CA GLU A 445 -8.28 23.27 8.59
C GLU A 445 -8.12 24.66 9.23
N ASN A 446 -8.87 24.99 10.28
CA ASN A 446 -8.76 26.27 10.98
C ASN A 446 -7.59 26.36 11.99
N GLY A 447 -6.78 25.30 12.11
CA GLY A 447 -5.65 25.18 13.01
C GLY A 447 -5.98 24.65 14.41
N THR A 448 -7.23 24.27 14.68
CA THR A 448 -7.61 23.66 15.97
C THR A 448 -6.91 22.31 16.13
N PRO A 449 -6.10 22.11 17.19
CA PRO A 449 -5.38 20.87 17.37
C PRO A 449 -6.33 19.73 17.72
N ILE A 450 -6.17 18.58 17.06
CA ILE A 450 -6.91 17.34 17.32
C ILE A 450 -6.08 16.41 18.21
N TYR A 451 -4.82 16.18 17.85
CA TYR A 451 -3.87 15.43 18.67
C TYR A 451 -2.45 15.89 18.36
N THR A 452 -1.60 16.09 19.36
CA THR A 452 -0.28 16.72 19.18
C THR A 452 0.77 16.06 20.04
N THR A 453 2.04 16.27 19.72
CA THR A 453 3.20 15.79 20.49
C THR A 453 3.11 16.20 21.96
N THR A 454 2.60 17.41 22.22
CA THR A 454 2.30 17.89 23.58
C THR A 454 1.49 16.84 24.34
N TYR A 455 0.29 16.47 23.84
CA TYR A 455 -0.58 15.50 24.52
C TYR A 455 -0.11 14.05 24.43
N ALA A 456 0.61 13.68 23.37
CA ALA A 456 1.16 12.34 23.24
C ALA A 456 2.22 12.04 24.31
N GLY A 457 3.02 13.03 24.69
CA GLY A 457 4.11 12.88 25.66
C GLY A 457 3.68 12.70 27.12
N TYR A 458 2.42 12.99 27.48
CA TYR A 458 1.92 12.87 28.86
C TYR A 458 0.62 12.08 28.99
N GLN A 459 0.31 11.20 28.04
CA GLN A 459 -0.82 10.28 28.19
C GLN A 459 -0.71 9.44 29.47
N THR A 460 -1.86 9.09 30.01
CA THR A 460 -2.05 8.32 31.25
C THR A 460 -2.97 7.11 31.06
N ASN A 461 -3.09 6.63 29.82
CA ASN A 461 -3.85 5.44 29.41
C ASN A 461 -3.21 4.12 29.90
N HIS A 462 -2.64 4.10 31.12
CA HIS A 462 -1.88 3.01 31.74
C HIS A 462 -2.36 1.61 31.32
N ASN A 463 -1.44 0.80 30.76
CA ASN A 463 -1.68 -0.56 30.24
C ASN A 463 -2.76 -0.70 29.16
N ARG A 464 -3.19 0.39 28.53
CA ARG A 464 -4.16 0.43 27.42
C ARG A 464 -3.50 1.00 26.17
N TYR A 465 -2.55 0.24 25.63
CA TYR A 465 -1.76 0.66 24.48
C TYR A 465 -2.53 0.48 23.17
N SER A 466 -2.47 1.49 22.31
CA SER A 466 -3.30 1.58 21.11
C SER A 466 -2.47 1.38 19.84
N ILE A 467 -3.13 0.88 18.81
CA ILE A 467 -2.68 1.00 17.42
C ILE A 467 -3.15 2.37 16.94
N ILE A 468 -2.20 3.23 16.61
CA ILE A 468 -2.48 4.58 16.11
C ILE A 468 -2.29 4.57 14.59
N THR A 469 -3.35 4.90 13.86
CA THR A 469 -3.31 5.24 12.44
C THR A 469 -3.64 6.72 12.29
N SER A 470 -3.33 7.35 11.16
CA SER A 470 -3.71 8.75 10.97
C SER A 470 -3.88 9.09 9.50
N LEU A 471 -4.96 9.79 9.19
CA LEU A 471 -5.07 10.60 7.98
C LEU A 471 -4.57 12.01 8.30
N ALA A 472 -3.29 12.28 8.07
CA ALA A 472 -2.72 13.61 8.20
C ALA A 472 -1.38 13.72 7.46
N CYS A 473 -0.95 14.93 7.12
CA CYS A 473 0.38 15.16 6.54
C CYS A 473 1.46 15.02 7.61
N ASN A 474 2.49 14.20 7.37
CA ASN A 474 3.75 14.14 8.13
C ASN A 474 3.72 13.86 9.66
N PRO A 475 2.68 13.28 10.31
CA PRO A 475 2.79 12.96 11.74
C PRO A 475 3.83 11.87 12.05
N GLY A 476 4.26 11.12 11.02
CA GLY A 476 5.31 10.10 11.08
C GLY A 476 6.58 10.48 10.33
N ASN A 477 6.84 11.78 10.09
CA ASN A 477 8.09 12.23 9.49
C ASN A 477 9.24 12.13 10.52
N PHE A 478 9.79 10.93 10.67
CA PHE A 478 10.87 10.59 11.60
C PHE A 478 12.25 11.13 11.17
N GLU A 479 12.35 11.91 10.08
CA GLU A 479 13.57 12.68 9.77
C GLU A 479 13.54 14.10 10.37
N ALA A 480 12.40 14.53 10.91
CA ALA A 480 12.29 15.79 11.65
C ALA A 480 12.89 15.66 13.07
N GLU A 481 12.68 16.68 13.92
CA GLU A 481 12.73 16.45 15.37
C GLU A 481 11.62 15.48 15.79
N ASP A 482 11.69 14.90 16.99
CA ASP A 482 10.73 13.93 17.55
C ASP A 482 9.28 14.19 17.08
N CYS A 483 8.86 13.45 16.04
CA CYS A 483 7.55 13.64 15.43
C CYS A 483 6.45 13.00 16.28
N LEU A 484 5.18 13.25 15.93
CA LEU A 484 4.04 12.74 16.69
C LEU A 484 4.10 11.21 16.91
N ALA A 485 4.45 10.46 15.87
CA ALA A 485 4.60 9.01 15.96
C ALA A 485 5.70 8.60 16.96
N GLU A 486 6.83 9.30 16.96
CA GLU A 486 7.97 9.02 17.86
C GLU A 486 7.65 9.37 19.30
N VAL A 487 7.04 10.54 19.54
CA VAL A 487 6.63 10.94 20.90
C VAL A 487 5.61 9.96 21.47
N ALA A 488 4.63 9.52 20.67
CA ALA A 488 3.65 8.51 21.10
C ALA A 488 4.28 7.12 21.33
N LEU A 489 5.29 6.75 20.53
CA LEU A 489 6.05 5.52 20.71
C LEU A 489 6.97 5.57 21.93
N ASN A 490 7.54 6.72 22.26
CA ASN A 490 8.59 6.86 23.28
C ASN A 490 8.07 7.25 24.66
N CYS A 491 6.83 7.74 24.76
CA CYS A 491 6.17 8.00 26.04
C CYS A 491 5.95 6.71 26.86
N ARG A 492 5.84 6.87 28.18
CA ARG A 492 5.78 5.77 29.16
C ARG A 492 4.41 5.13 29.29
#